data_AF-A0A961LMK9-F1
#
_entry.id   AF-A0A961LMK9-F1
#
_cell.length_a   1.000
_cell.length_b   1.000
_cell.length_c   1.000
_cell.angle_alpha   90.00
_cell.angle_beta   90.00
_cell.angle_gamma   90.00
#
_symmetry.space_group_name_H-M   'P 1'
#
loop_
_entity.id
_entity.type
_entity.pdbx_description
1 polymer ?
#
loop_
_entity_poly.entity_id
_entity_poly.type
_entity_poly.pdbx_seq_one_letter_code
_entity_poly.pdbx_strand_id
1 'polypeptide(L)' 'MTRDPYDVLGVGKTASAKDIKAAFRKLAKKWHPDHNKDDPRAKERFAEVSQAYDIVGDEEKRKQFDRG' A
#
# COMPACT_ATOMS: atom_id res chain seq x y z
N MET A 1 -0.31 11.66 13.29
CA MET A 1 -1.23 10.54 12.99
C MET A 1 -0.64 9.77 11.83
N THR A 2 0.03 8.68 12.13
CA THR A 2 0.59 7.74 11.14
C THR A 2 -0.59 7.12 10.39
N ARG A 3 -0.70 7.34 9.07
CA ARG A 3 -1.77 6.72 8.28
C ARG A 3 -1.60 5.21 8.33
N ASP A 4 -2.63 4.49 8.73
CA ASP A 4 -2.63 3.04 8.78
C ASP A 4 -2.30 2.47 7.38
N PRO A 5 -1.30 1.60 7.25
CA PRO A 5 -0.95 1.02 5.95
C PRO A 5 -2.10 0.20 5.35
N TYR A 6 -2.95 -0.37 6.20
CA TYR A 6 -4.18 -1.04 5.80
C TYR A 6 -5.18 -0.07 5.14
N ASP A 7 -5.37 1.12 5.71
CA ASP A 7 -6.28 2.15 5.17
C ASP A 7 -5.76 2.71 3.84
N VAL A 8 -4.44 2.95 3.74
CA VAL A 8 -3.78 3.41 2.52
C VAL A 8 -3.97 2.41 1.36
N LEU A 9 -3.90 1.11 1.66
CA LEU A 9 -4.15 0.05 0.69
C LEU A 9 -5.65 -0.23 0.48
N GLY A 10 -6.53 0.36 1.29
CA GLY A 10 -7.98 0.12 1.25
C GLY A 10 -8.35 -1.32 1.63
N VAL A 11 -7.57 -1.94 2.51
CA VAL A 11 -7.77 -3.32 2.98
C VAL A 11 -8.01 -3.34 4.48
N GLY A 12 -8.69 -4.38 4.97
CA GLY A 12 -8.87 -4.57 6.40
C GLY A 12 -7.55 -4.94 7.09
N LYS A 13 -7.45 -4.66 8.40
CA LYS A 13 -6.33 -5.10 9.26
C LYS A 13 -6.15 -6.62 9.27
N THR A 14 -7.25 -7.34 9.02
CA THR A 14 -7.35 -8.80 8.91
C THR A 14 -7.07 -9.33 7.50
N ALA A 15 -6.79 -8.46 6.52
CA ALA A 15 -6.55 -8.87 5.14
C ALA A 15 -5.34 -9.81 5.04
N SER A 16 -5.40 -10.82 4.18
CA SER A 16 -4.28 -11.73 3.98
C SER A 16 -3.18 -11.07 3.16
N ALA A 17 -1.95 -11.56 3.21
CA ALA A 17 -0.86 -11.06 2.35
C ALA A 17 -1.24 -11.09 0.85
N LYS A 18 -2.06 -12.06 0.44
CA LYS A 18 -2.64 -12.12 -0.92
C LYS A 18 -3.55 -10.92 -1.23
N ASP A 19 -4.43 -10.53 -0.31
CA ASP A 19 -5.34 -9.39 -0.47
C ASP A 19 -4.57 -8.07 -0.52
N ILE A 20 -3.59 -7.93 0.38
CA ILE A 20 -2.70 -6.76 0.44
C ILE A 20 -1.95 -6.61 -0.89
N LYS A 21 -1.38 -7.70 -1.41
CA LYS A 21 -0.68 -7.72 -2.71
C LYS A 21 -1.62 -7.44 -3.89
N ALA A 22 -2.85 -7.96 -3.86
CA ALA A 22 -3.84 -7.71 -4.89
C ALA A 22 -4.28 -6.24 -4.90
N ALA A 23 -4.53 -5.66 -3.72
CA ALA A 23 -4.89 -4.25 -3.55
C ALA A 23 -3.75 -3.33 -4.00
N PHE A 24 -2.52 -3.61 -3.57
CA PHE A 24 -1.32 -2.90 -4.04
C PHE A 24 -1.23 -2.91 -5.56
N ARG A 25 -1.35 -4.07 -6.22
CA ARG A 25 -1.31 -4.15 -7.69
C ARG A 25 -2.42 -3.35 -8.37
N LYS A 26 -3.62 -3.35 -7.79
CA LYS A 26 -4.78 -2.61 -8.32
C LYS A 26 -4.56 -1.10 -8.22
N LEU A 27 -4.06 -0.63 -7.07
CA LEU A 27 -3.73 0.77 -6.83
C LEU A 27 -2.50 1.21 -7.64
N ALA A 28 -1.47 0.38 -7.73
CA ALA A 28 -0.28 0.62 -8.52
C ALA A 28 -0.59 0.77 -10.01
N LYS A 29 -1.53 -0.02 -10.56
CA LYS A 29 -2.03 0.18 -11.93
C LYS A 29 -2.84 1.47 -12.06
N LYS A 30 -3.68 1.79 -11.07
CA LYS A 30 -4.53 3.00 -11.08
C LYS A 30 -3.70 4.29 -11.06
N TRP A 31 -2.68 4.32 -10.20
CA TRP A 31 -1.77 5.46 -10.01
C TRP A 31 -0.44 5.29 -10.74
N HIS A 32 -0.38 4.40 -11.73
CA HIS A 32 0.87 4.06 -12.38
C HIS A 32 1.50 5.31 -13.01
N PRO A 33 2.80 5.57 -12.77
CA PRO A 33 3.46 6.78 -13.30
C PRO A 33 3.45 6.81 -14.82
N ASP A 34 3.39 5.66 -15.50
CA ASP A 34 3.33 5.64 -16.97
C ASP A 34 2.03 6.23 -17.54
N HIS A 35 0.91 6.10 -16.82
CA HIS A 35 -0.37 6.69 -17.22
C HIS A 35 -0.61 8.07 -16.59
N ASN A 36 0.13 8.40 -15.53
CA ASN A 36 -0.04 9.63 -14.74
C ASN A 36 1.26 10.46 -14.69
N LYS A 37 1.96 10.56 -15.82
CA LYS A 37 3.29 11.23 -15.92
C LYS A 37 3.26 12.70 -15.49
N ASP A 38 2.13 13.37 -15.69
CA ASP A 38 1.91 14.79 -15.37
C ASP A 38 1.24 15.04 -14.01
N ASP A 39 0.82 13.99 -13.30
CA ASP A 39 0.10 14.16 -12.03
C ASP A 39 1.03 13.89 -10.82
N PRO A 40 1.51 14.93 -10.11
CA PRO A 40 2.35 14.74 -8.94
C PRO A 40 1.62 14.05 -7.78
N ARG A 41 0.28 14.11 -7.74
CA ARG A 41 -0.53 13.43 -6.72
C ARG A 41 -0.57 11.93 -6.98
N ALA A 42 -0.54 11.48 -8.25
CA ALA A 42 -0.41 10.06 -8.57
C ALA A 42 0.91 9.48 -8.04
N LYS A 43 2.00 10.23 -8.16
CA LYS A 43 3.30 9.84 -7.58
C LYS A 43 3.24 9.77 -6.05
N GLU A 44 2.62 10.76 -5.41
CA GLU A 44 2.43 10.78 -3.95
C GLU A 44 1.59 9.60 -3.47
N ARG A 45 0.45 9.34 -4.12
CA ARG A 45 -0.42 8.19 -3.83
C ARG A 45 0.28 6.87 -4.07
N PHE A 46 1.07 6.75 -5.13
CA PHE A 46 1.85 5.55 -5.41
C PHE A 46 2.90 5.32 -4.33
N ALA A 47 3.60 6.38 -3.88
CA ALA A 47 4.56 6.31 -2.80
C ALA A 47 3.91 5.87 -1.48
N GLU A 48 2.76 6.44 -1.12
CA GLU A 48 1.99 6.02 0.06
C GLU A 48 1.61 4.54 -0.01
N VAL A 49 1.06 4.10 -1.15
CA VAL A 49 0.66 2.71 -1.40
C VAL A 49 1.86 1.76 -1.35
N SER A 50 3.01 2.18 -1.85
CA SER A 50 4.24 1.39 -1.84
C SER A 50 4.84 1.29 -0.44
N GLN A 51 4.84 2.37 0.35
CA GLN A 51 5.25 2.33 1.76
C GLN A 51 4.33 1.43 2.58
N ALA A 52 3.01 1.54 2.38
CA ALA A 52 2.07 0.70 3.07
C ALA A 52 2.29 -0.79 2.76
N TYR A 53 2.46 -1.12 1.48
CA TYR A 53 2.78 -2.47 1.04
C TYR A 53 4.13 -2.97 1.57
N ASP A 54 5.14 -2.11 1.69
CA ASP A 54 6.42 -2.50 2.28
C ASP A 54 6.27 -2.92 3.74
N ILE A 55 5.39 -2.27 4.51
CA ILE A 55 5.16 -2.58 5.93
C ILE A 55 4.31 -3.85 6.10
N VAL A 56 3.15 -3.93 5.44
CA VAL A 56 2.17 -5.01 5.70
C VAL A 56 2.13 -6.10 4.63
N GLY A 57 2.79 -5.88 3.49
CA GLY A 57 2.84 -6.83 2.38
C GLY A 57 3.84 -7.97 2.60
N ASP A 58 4.85 -7.75 3.43
CA ASP A 58 5.73 -8.81 3.91
C ASP A 58 5.24 -9.34 5.26
N GLU A 59 5.16 -10.65 5.42
CA GLU A 59 4.66 -11.26 6.64
C GLU A 59 5.55 -10.93 7.85
N GLU A 60 6.86 -10.85 7.64
CA GLU A 60 7.81 -10.59 8.71
C GLU A 60 7.71 -9.13 9.18
N LYS A 61 7.66 -8.18 8.23
CA LYS A 61 7.47 -6.76 8.53
C LYS A 61 6.09 -6.47 9.13
N ARG A 62 5.06 -7.16 8.64
CA ARG A 62 3.71 -7.07 9.20
C ARG A 62 3.69 -7.53 10.65
N LYS A 63 4.33 -8.66 10.97
CA LYS A 63 4.43 -9.15 12.35
C LYS A 63 5.18 -8.17 13.25
N GLN A 64 6.21 -7.49 12.74
CA GLN A 64 6.91 -6.44 13.48
C GLN A 64 6.02 -5.22 13.71
N PHE A 65 5.26 -4.81 12.70
CA PHE A 65 4.31 -3.69 12.80
C PHE A 65 3.14 -3.98 13.74
N ASP A 66 2.58 -5.20 13.70
CA ASP A 66 1.44 -5.61 14.53
C ASP A 66 1.85 -5.87 16.00
N ARG A 67 3.13 -6.13 16.26
CA ARG A 67 3.69 -6.33 17.60
C ARG A 67 4.15 -5.01 18.25
N GLY A 68 4.27 -3.93 17.48
CA GLY A 68 4.78 -2.62 17.90
C GLY A 68 3.72 -1.65 18.42
#